data_AF-A0A7H0LFY2-F1
#
_entry.id   AF-A0A7H0LFY2-F1
#
_cell.length_a   1.000
_cell.length_b   1.000
_cell.length_c   1.000
_cell.angle_alpha   90.00
_cell.angle_beta   90.00
_cell.angle_gamma   90.00
#
_symmetry.space_group_name_H-M   'P 1'
#
loop_
_entity.id
_entity.type
_entity.pdbx_description
1 polymer ?
#
loop_
_entity_poly.entity_id
_entity_poly.type
_entity_poly.pdbx_seq_one_letter_code
_entity_poly.pdbx_strand_id
1 'polypeptide(L)'
;MRTELIAGDPAPGVAEAWAALADAAGTANIFYEPWVAGPSLLLPESGGLMLLLGWTDLPDGSARLDAVLPLQRRTALRGKVRVALQNWEQRVRALGEPLIRAGEEAAFWRSALGTLRAARGNGLYLRLSALIADSASTVALQAELAARGLPCDVTRTHARAVLRKGLSAEEYIATHIRKKVVKEHRRLRNRLAERGAATVDLLAADSDPGPWIDDLFRLEMSGWKGRDGVAAAANNDTERCFRAILVEAHRRGRLEFHRLRVGDDVLSLLAVITAGGTAFQLKIAYDEAYGAFSPGVLLEMAYLDHALAPGGPDLVDSCARAGHPMIDRIWVDRLPVVSLAVPFDRWSSRLAVRAQGLARRVRARGKARAQPPVTLDRSEMDTDS
;
A
#
# COMPACT_ATOMS: atom_id res chain seq x y z
N MET A 1 -20.92 16.07 11.44
CA MET A 1 -20.58 14.64 11.32
C MET A 1 -20.71 13.90 12.65
N ARG A 2 -21.47 12.80 12.65
CA ARG A 2 -21.59 11.80 13.73
C ARG A 2 -20.71 10.59 13.39
N THR A 3 -19.97 10.04 14.36
CA THR A 3 -19.21 8.80 14.15
C THR A 3 -19.73 7.67 15.01
N GLU A 4 -19.67 6.45 14.49
CA GLU A 4 -20.07 5.24 15.20
C GLU A 4 -19.12 4.09 14.88
N LEU A 5 -19.02 3.13 15.80
CA LEU A 5 -18.19 1.94 15.61
C LEU A 5 -19.09 0.70 15.59
N ILE A 6 -19.14 0.01 14.46
CA ILE A 6 -19.94 -1.20 14.26
C ILE A 6 -19.06 -2.43 14.08
N ALA A 7 -19.65 -3.62 14.14
CA ALA A 7 -18.97 -4.86 13.76
C ALA A 7 -18.63 -4.87 12.27
N GLY A 8 -17.61 -5.66 11.89
CA GLY A 8 -16.99 -5.67 10.57
C GLY A 8 -17.83 -6.15 9.39
N ASP A 9 -19.04 -6.65 9.64
CA ASP A 9 -19.97 -7.10 8.60
C ASP A 9 -20.97 -5.96 8.31
N PRO A 10 -20.78 -5.20 7.20
CA PRO A 10 -21.62 -4.06 6.92
C PRO A 10 -23.03 -4.51 6.50
N ALA A 11 -24.06 -3.92 7.11
CA ALA A 11 -25.42 -4.05 6.61
C ALA A 11 -25.51 -3.57 5.14
N PRO A 12 -26.43 -4.11 4.31
CA PRO A 12 -26.50 -3.80 2.88
C PRO A 12 -26.48 -2.30 2.52
N GLY A 13 -27.22 -1.46 3.26
CA GLY A 13 -27.23 0.00 3.03
C GLY A 13 -25.89 0.71 3.32
N VAL A 14 -25.04 0.13 4.19
CA VAL A 14 -23.68 0.64 4.43
C VAL A 14 -22.76 0.31 3.25
N ALA A 15 -22.93 -0.86 2.61
CA ALA A 15 -22.07 -1.27 1.50
C ALA A 15 -22.22 -0.34 0.27
N GLU A 16 -23.45 0.05 -0.07
CA GLU A 16 -23.71 1.00 -1.17
C GLU A 16 -23.14 2.39 -0.87
N ALA A 17 -23.40 2.91 0.34
CA ALA A 17 -22.86 4.21 0.76
C ALA A 17 -21.33 4.20 0.83
N TRP A 18 -20.72 3.06 1.21
CA TRP A 18 -19.27 2.87 1.23
C TRP A 18 -18.67 2.86 -0.17
N ALA A 19 -19.35 2.25 -1.16
CA ALA A 19 -18.91 2.31 -2.54
C ALA A 19 -18.93 3.76 -3.07
N ALA A 20 -20.02 4.50 -2.83
CA ALA A 20 -20.11 5.91 -3.23
C ALA A 20 -19.09 6.81 -2.50
N LEU A 21 -18.71 6.48 -1.27
CA LEU A 21 -17.65 7.17 -0.54
C LEU A 21 -16.27 6.93 -1.18
N ALA A 22 -15.97 5.70 -1.62
CA ALA A 22 -14.67 5.38 -2.21
C ALA A 22 -14.33 6.29 -3.39
N ASP A 23 -15.31 6.56 -4.26
CA ASP A 23 -15.13 7.44 -5.42
C ASP A 23 -14.96 8.92 -5.05
N ALA A 24 -15.40 9.32 -3.86
CA ALA A 24 -15.34 10.70 -3.38
C ALA A 24 -14.27 10.95 -2.31
N ALA A 25 -13.43 9.95 -2.03
CA ALA A 25 -12.42 10.05 -0.99
C ALA A 25 -11.31 11.03 -1.39
N GLY A 26 -10.88 11.89 -0.46
CA GLY A 26 -9.78 12.84 -0.70
C GLY A 26 -8.41 12.16 -0.87
N THR A 27 -8.29 10.90 -0.49
CA THR A 27 -7.12 10.06 -0.75
C THR A 27 -7.60 8.70 -1.24
N ALA A 28 -7.19 8.33 -2.46
CA ALA A 28 -7.50 7.03 -3.03
C ALA A 28 -6.90 5.90 -2.17
N ASN A 29 -7.70 4.90 -1.83
CA ASN A 29 -7.23 3.72 -1.12
C ASN A 29 -8.07 2.48 -1.49
N ILE A 30 -7.61 1.73 -2.49
CA ILE A 30 -8.26 0.49 -2.93
C ILE A 30 -8.42 -0.53 -1.81
N PHE A 31 -7.50 -0.57 -0.85
CA PHE A 31 -7.42 -1.66 0.13
C PHE A 31 -8.55 -1.63 1.16
N TYR A 32 -9.24 -0.49 1.29
CA TYR A 32 -10.41 -0.32 2.14
C TYR A 32 -11.68 -0.03 1.35
N GLU A 33 -11.68 -0.18 0.03
CA GLU A 33 -12.93 -0.17 -0.73
C GLU A 33 -13.74 -1.45 -0.43
N PRO A 34 -15.08 -1.39 -0.44
CA PRO A 34 -15.91 -2.50 0.00
C PRO A 34 -15.69 -3.78 -0.80
N TRP A 35 -15.38 -3.66 -2.09
CA TRP A 35 -15.12 -4.78 -2.99
C TRP A 35 -13.74 -5.43 -2.80
N VAL A 36 -12.81 -4.77 -2.10
CA VAL A 36 -11.54 -5.37 -1.64
C VAL A 36 -11.69 -5.88 -0.20
N ALA A 37 -12.38 -5.12 0.65
CA ALA A 37 -12.62 -5.49 2.03
C ALA A 37 -13.45 -6.77 2.18
N GLY A 38 -14.48 -6.96 1.33
CA GLY A 38 -15.35 -8.14 1.34
C GLY A 38 -14.60 -9.45 1.13
N PRO A 39 -13.89 -9.65 0.01
CA PRO A 39 -13.06 -10.84 -0.20
C PRO A 39 -11.97 -11.02 0.86
N SER A 40 -11.44 -9.92 1.42
CA SER A 40 -10.46 -9.95 2.49
C SER A 40 -11.01 -10.51 3.81
N LEU A 41 -12.33 -10.69 3.96
CA LEU A 41 -12.93 -11.37 5.11
C LEU A 41 -12.62 -12.87 5.16
N LEU A 42 -12.25 -13.48 4.02
CA LEU A 42 -11.79 -14.87 3.95
C LEU A 42 -10.45 -15.06 4.67
N LEU A 43 -9.68 -13.99 4.85
CA LEU A 43 -8.35 -14.05 5.43
C LEU A 43 -8.40 -14.18 6.96
N PRO A 44 -7.44 -14.87 7.60
CA PRO A 44 -7.42 -15.03 9.06
C PRO A 44 -7.33 -13.69 9.82
N GLU A 45 -6.84 -12.64 9.15
CA GLU A 45 -6.78 -11.28 9.67
C GLU A 45 -8.16 -10.59 9.80
N SER A 46 -9.25 -11.19 9.30
CA SER A 46 -10.62 -10.66 9.43
C SER A 46 -11.20 -10.76 10.84
N GLY A 47 -10.60 -11.59 11.70
CA GLY A 47 -11.05 -11.84 13.05
C GLY A 47 -11.19 -10.56 13.88
N GLY A 48 -12.42 -10.22 14.27
CA GLY A 48 -12.70 -9.06 15.10
C GLY A 48 -12.57 -7.70 14.39
N LEU A 49 -12.77 -7.68 13.06
CA LEU A 49 -12.96 -6.47 12.29
C LEU A 49 -14.12 -5.63 12.86
N MET A 50 -13.90 -4.32 12.88
CA MET A 50 -14.87 -3.29 13.23
C MET A 50 -14.77 -2.18 12.18
N LEU A 51 -15.87 -1.48 11.92
CA LEU A 51 -15.87 -0.33 11.02
C LEU A 51 -16.18 0.92 11.82
N LEU A 52 -15.27 1.90 11.78
CA LEU A 52 -15.55 3.25 12.26
C LEU A 52 -16.14 4.05 11.11
N LEU A 53 -17.42 4.38 11.21
CA LEU A 53 -18.19 5.09 10.21
C LEU A 53 -18.35 6.56 10.61
N GLY A 54 -18.31 7.46 9.64
CA GLY A 54 -18.63 8.88 9.80
C GLY A 54 -19.81 9.26 8.91
N TRP A 55 -20.90 9.70 9.51
CA TRP A 55 -22.13 10.11 8.85
C TRP A 55 -22.36 11.62 8.96
N THR A 56 -22.80 12.23 7.88
CA THR A 56 -23.23 13.63 7.84
C THR A 56 -24.71 13.68 7.54
N ASP A 57 -25.48 14.31 8.43
CA ASP A 57 -26.89 14.58 8.22
C ASP A 57 -27.02 15.70 7.17
N LEU A 58 -27.84 15.46 6.15
CA LEU A 58 -28.08 16.39 5.05
C LEU A 58 -29.35 17.23 5.29
N PRO A 59 -29.49 18.41 4.66
CA PRO A 59 -30.66 19.28 4.85
C PRO A 59 -32.00 18.63 4.48
N ASP A 60 -31.99 17.60 3.64
CA ASP A 60 -33.18 16.84 3.23
C ASP A 60 -33.59 15.76 4.26
N GLY A 61 -32.89 15.67 5.40
CA GLY A 61 -33.13 14.70 6.45
C GLY A 61 -32.50 13.32 6.21
N SER A 62 -31.82 13.12 5.09
CA SER A 62 -31.05 11.90 4.83
C SER A 62 -29.67 11.95 5.52
N ALA A 63 -28.99 10.81 5.59
CA ALA A 63 -27.62 10.72 6.10
C ALA A 63 -26.69 10.17 5.02
N ARG A 64 -25.54 10.81 4.85
CA ARG A 64 -24.50 10.41 3.90
C ARG A 64 -23.28 9.86 4.62
N LEU A 65 -22.75 8.75 4.13
CA LEU A 65 -21.48 8.21 4.62
C LEU A 65 -20.32 9.01 4.03
N ASP A 66 -19.55 9.64 4.92
CA ASP A 66 -18.46 10.55 4.59
C ASP A 66 -17.11 10.04 5.11
N ALA A 67 -17.08 8.98 5.92
CA ALA A 67 -15.84 8.32 6.31
C ALA A 67 -16.03 6.84 6.67
N VAL A 68 -15.04 6.02 6.33
CA VAL A 68 -14.88 4.64 6.77
C VAL A 68 -13.43 4.37 7.13
N LEU A 69 -13.21 3.89 8.35
CA LEU A 69 -11.93 3.36 8.81
C LEU A 69 -12.14 1.93 9.36
N PRO A 70 -11.71 0.90 8.60
CA PRO A 70 -11.65 -0.46 9.11
C PRO A 70 -10.64 -0.56 10.25
N LEU A 71 -11.04 -1.18 11.36
CA LEU A 71 -10.27 -1.31 12.60
C LEU A 71 -10.29 -2.75 13.10
N GLN A 72 -9.24 -3.14 13.81
CA GLN A 72 -9.13 -4.39 14.53
C GLN A 72 -8.63 -4.14 15.96
N ARG A 73 -8.87 -5.11 16.84
CA ARG A 73 -8.30 -5.10 18.19
C ARG A 73 -6.91 -5.71 18.14
N ARG A 74 -5.93 -5.00 18.70
CA ARG A 74 -4.59 -5.55 18.88
C ARG A 74 -4.41 -6.03 20.31
N THR A 75 -4.06 -7.30 20.45
CA THR A 75 -3.79 -7.95 21.73
C THR A 75 -2.32 -8.34 21.87
N ALA A 76 -1.79 -8.31 23.09
CA ALA A 76 -0.52 -8.90 23.49
C ALA A 76 -0.76 -10.13 24.38
N LEU A 77 0.34 -10.80 24.75
CA LEU A 77 0.32 -11.99 25.62
C LEU A 77 -0.63 -13.08 25.11
N ARG A 78 -0.45 -13.48 23.83
CA ARG A 78 -1.27 -14.50 23.15
C ARG A 78 -2.79 -14.23 23.27
N GLY A 79 -3.22 -13.00 23.01
CA GLY A 79 -4.65 -12.64 23.02
C GLY A 79 -5.20 -12.12 24.34
N LYS A 80 -4.48 -12.29 25.46
CA LYS A 80 -5.02 -12.02 26.80
C LYS A 80 -5.16 -10.55 27.15
N VAL A 81 -4.33 -9.68 26.58
CA VAL A 81 -4.32 -8.25 26.94
C VAL A 81 -4.55 -7.40 25.71
N ARG A 82 -5.65 -6.65 25.67
CA ARG A 82 -5.87 -5.63 24.62
C ARG A 82 -4.90 -4.47 24.86
N VAL A 83 -4.07 -4.19 23.87
CA VAL A 83 -3.06 -3.12 23.94
C VAL A 83 -3.46 -1.92 23.11
N ALA A 84 -4.10 -2.14 21.95
CA ALA A 84 -4.47 -1.05 21.05
C ALA A 84 -5.73 -1.35 20.23
N LEU A 85 -6.35 -0.31 19.70
CA LEU A 85 -7.10 -0.40 18.45
C LEU A 85 -6.13 -0.13 17.31
N GLN A 86 -6.28 -0.80 16.18
CA GLN A 86 -5.44 -0.60 15.02
C GLN A 86 -6.27 -0.52 13.75
N ASN A 87 -5.89 0.30 12.77
CA ASN A 87 -6.44 0.15 11.43
C ASN A 87 -6.20 -1.27 10.88
N TRP A 88 -7.20 -1.81 10.18
CA TRP A 88 -7.25 -3.22 9.80
C TRP A 88 -6.02 -3.60 8.97
N GLU A 89 -5.24 -4.57 9.47
CA GLU A 89 -4.00 -4.99 8.83
C GLU A 89 -4.24 -6.35 8.18
N GLN A 90 -4.63 -6.31 6.91
CA GLN A 90 -4.81 -7.48 6.06
C GLN A 90 -3.65 -7.58 5.04
N ARG A 91 -3.40 -8.78 4.50
CA ARG A 91 -2.19 -9.08 3.72
C ARG A 91 -2.16 -8.51 2.30
N VAL A 92 -3.31 -8.23 1.71
CA VAL A 92 -3.48 -7.47 0.45
C VAL A 92 -3.06 -6.00 0.65
N ARG A 93 -3.13 -5.46 1.87
CA ARG A 93 -3.00 -4.02 2.15
C ARG A 93 -1.56 -3.49 2.04
N ALA A 94 -1.36 -2.48 1.19
CA ALA A 94 -0.15 -1.64 1.21
C ALA A 94 -0.37 -0.24 1.81
N LEU A 95 -1.63 0.24 1.89
CA LEU A 95 -1.99 1.56 2.40
C LEU A 95 -3.09 1.48 3.47
N GLY A 96 -2.97 2.31 4.51
CA GLY A 96 -3.84 2.32 5.68
C GLY A 96 -4.67 3.56 5.89
N GLU A 97 -4.75 4.41 4.87
CA GLU A 97 -5.53 5.63 4.89
C GLU A 97 -7.01 5.32 5.09
N PRO A 98 -7.72 5.98 6.02
CA PRO A 98 -9.18 5.90 6.02
C PRO A 98 -9.73 6.42 4.69
N LEU A 99 -10.85 5.86 4.24
CA LEU A 99 -11.63 6.51 3.19
C LEU A 99 -12.39 7.64 3.85
N ILE A 100 -12.06 8.89 3.52
CA ILE A 100 -12.77 10.07 4.01
C ILE A 100 -13.07 10.95 2.81
N ARG A 101 -14.32 11.41 2.71
CA ARG A 101 -14.75 12.34 1.68
C ARG A 101 -13.86 13.58 1.73
N ALA A 102 -13.41 14.03 0.56
CA ALA A 102 -12.57 15.22 0.46
C ALA A 102 -13.21 16.41 1.18
N GLY A 103 -12.48 17.03 2.11
CA GLY A 103 -12.93 18.17 2.92
C GLY A 103 -13.55 17.79 4.28
N GLU A 104 -13.87 16.52 4.52
CA GLU A 104 -14.48 16.06 5.77
C GLU A 104 -13.45 15.51 6.79
N GLU A 105 -12.15 15.57 6.48
CA GLU A 105 -11.09 14.93 7.27
C GLU A 105 -11.02 15.46 8.70
N ALA A 106 -11.10 16.78 8.88
CA ALA A 106 -11.08 17.40 10.20
C ALA A 106 -12.36 17.09 10.99
N ALA A 107 -13.53 17.12 10.33
CA ALA A 107 -14.81 16.80 10.96
C ALA A 107 -14.84 15.33 11.43
N PHE A 108 -14.32 14.43 10.60
CA PHE A 108 -14.16 13.02 10.93
C PHE A 108 -13.27 12.82 12.14
N TRP A 109 -12.01 13.27 12.10
CA TRP A 109 -11.09 13.04 13.22
C TRP A 109 -11.58 13.70 14.51
N ARG A 110 -12.25 14.86 14.41
CA ARG A 110 -12.83 15.54 15.57
C ARG A 110 -13.80 14.63 16.33
N SER A 111 -14.72 14.00 15.60
CA SER A 111 -15.76 13.11 16.10
C SER A 111 -15.20 11.72 16.47
N ALA A 112 -14.40 11.13 15.56
CA ALA A 112 -13.80 9.80 15.67
C ALA A 112 -12.99 9.61 16.96
N LEU A 113 -12.20 10.60 17.35
CA LEU A 113 -11.39 10.52 18.59
C LEU A 113 -12.27 10.31 19.84
N GLY A 114 -13.48 10.89 19.87
CA GLY A 114 -14.45 10.68 20.94
C GLY A 114 -15.02 9.25 20.93
N THR A 115 -15.48 8.79 19.77
CA THR A 115 -16.02 7.44 19.56
C THR A 115 -14.99 6.35 19.90
N LEU A 116 -13.76 6.52 19.44
CA LEU A 116 -12.65 5.60 19.72
C LEU A 116 -12.29 5.57 21.21
N ARG A 117 -12.32 6.73 21.88
CA ARG A 117 -12.13 6.82 23.34
C ARG A 117 -13.20 6.02 24.11
N ALA A 118 -14.45 6.07 23.66
CA ALA A 118 -15.54 5.30 24.26
C ALA A 118 -15.36 3.79 24.00
N ALA A 119 -15.00 3.41 22.78
CA ALA A 119 -14.89 2.00 22.35
C ALA A 119 -13.59 1.27 22.74
N ARG A 120 -12.56 1.99 23.21
CA ARG A 120 -11.21 1.43 23.49
C ARG A 120 -11.18 0.22 24.43
N GLY A 121 -12.14 0.12 25.36
CA GLY A 121 -12.08 -0.82 26.49
C GLY A 121 -10.83 -0.61 27.35
N ASN A 122 -9.98 -1.63 27.45
CA ASN A 122 -8.69 -1.56 28.18
C ASN A 122 -7.49 -1.19 27.29
N GLY A 123 -7.72 -0.87 26.01
CA GLY A 123 -6.66 -0.45 25.09
C GLY A 123 -5.96 0.84 25.55
N LEU A 124 -4.64 0.88 25.33
CA LEU A 124 -3.77 1.98 25.77
C LEU A 124 -3.60 3.07 24.71
N TYR A 125 -3.70 2.75 23.43
CA TYR A 125 -3.55 3.71 22.33
C TYR A 125 -4.23 3.22 21.05
N LEU A 126 -4.48 4.14 20.12
CA LEU A 126 -4.80 3.85 18.73
C LEU A 126 -3.49 3.78 17.94
N ARG A 127 -3.32 2.72 17.15
CA ARG A 127 -2.22 2.57 16.19
C ARG A 127 -2.77 2.74 14.79
N LEU A 128 -2.22 3.68 14.04
CA LEU A 128 -2.50 3.80 12.62
C LEU A 128 -1.22 3.48 11.87
N SER A 129 -1.25 2.53 10.94
CA SER A 129 -0.06 2.13 10.16
C SER A 129 -0.30 2.30 8.68
N ALA A 130 0.80 2.53 7.96
CA ALA A 130 0.81 2.76 6.51
C ALA A 130 -0.03 3.97 6.07
N LEU A 131 0.07 5.09 6.80
CA LEU A 131 -0.52 6.37 6.37
C LEU A 131 0.48 7.14 5.50
N ILE A 132 0.00 7.87 4.50
CA ILE A 132 0.79 8.89 3.79
C ILE A 132 1.00 10.05 4.77
N ALA A 133 2.26 10.48 4.94
CA ALA A 133 2.62 11.42 6.00
C ALA A 133 1.93 12.78 5.87
N ASP A 134 1.67 13.20 4.64
CA ASP A 134 1.14 14.49 4.22
C ASP A 134 -0.25 14.39 3.56
N SER A 135 -0.95 13.26 3.72
CA SER A 135 -2.36 13.17 3.31
C SER A 135 -3.23 14.15 4.10
N ALA A 136 -4.32 14.62 3.50
CA ALA A 136 -5.30 15.48 4.16
C ALA A 136 -5.79 14.85 5.48
N SER A 137 -5.99 13.54 5.50
CA SER A 137 -6.37 12.78 6.70
C SER A 137 -5.31 12.82 7.79
N THR A 138 -4.04 12.52 7.45
CA THR A 138 -2.95 12.51 8.43
C THR A 138 -2.70 13.91 9.01
N VAL A 139 -2.73 14.94 8.16
CA VAL A 139 -2.58 16.34 8.58
C VAL A 139 -3.74 16.76 9.49
N ALA A 140 -4.99 16.44 9.12
CA ALA A 140 -6.16 16.76 9.93
C ALA A 140 -6.13 16.06 11.30
N LEU A 141 -5.72 14.79 11.36
CA LEU A 141 -5.54 14.07 12.62
C LEU A 141 -4.49 14.76 13.51
N GLN A 142 -3.32 15.11 12.95
CA GLN A 142 -2.26 15.76 13.71
C GLN A 142 -2.71 17.13 14.24
N ALA A 143 -3.43 17.91 13.43
CA ALA A 143 -4.00 19.20 13.84
C ALA A 143 -5.01 19.02 14.99
N GLU A 144 -5.91 18.05 14.90
CA GLU A 144 -6.87 17.74 15.97
C GLU A 144 -6.21 17.30 17.28
N LEU A 145 -5.11 16.54 17.20
CA LEU A 145 -4.33 16.14 18.37
C LEU A 145 -3.60 17.33 18.98
N ALA A 146 -2.99 18.18 18.16
CA ALA A 146 -2.28 19.39 18.61
C ALA A 146 -3.24 20.36 19.32
N ALA A 147 -4.41 20.62 18.74
CA ALA A 147 -5.44 21.50 19.32
C ALA A 147 -5.91 21.01 20.71
N ARG A 148 -5.83 19.71 20.98
CA ARG A 148 -6.21 19.09 22.27
C ARG A 148 -5.03 18.90 23.23
N GLY A 149 -3.83 19.32 22.85
CA GLY A 149 -2.60 19.08 23.63
C GLY A 149 -2.27 17.58 23.80
N LEU A 150 -2.69 16.75 22.85
CA LEU A 150 -2.45 15.30 22.86
C LEU A 150 -1.13 14.98 22.15
N PRO A 151 -0.27 14.11 22.74
CA PRO A 151 0.92 13.65 22.03
C PRO A 151 0.53 12.79 20.82
N CYS A 152 1.31 12.89 19.75
CA CYS A 152 1.28 11.99 18.61
C CYS A 152 2.69 11.45 18.39
N ASP A 153 2.87 10.14 18.47
CA ASP A 153 4.18 9.52 18.30
C ASP A 153 4.30 8.86 16.93
N VAL A 154 5.24 9.33 16.12
CA VAL A 154 5.58 8.72 14.83
C VAL A 154 6.44 7.49 15.10
N THR A 155 5.78 6.34 15.06
CA THR A 155 6.35 5.05 15.47
C THR A 155 7.26 4.41 14.43
N ARG A 156 7.04 4.72 13.15
CA ARG A 156 7.80 4.25 12.00
C ARG A 156 7.64 5.27 10.88
N THR A 157 8.73 5.53 10.16
CA THR A 157 8.74 6.29 8.91
C THR A 157 9.52 5.49 7.89
N HIS A 158 9.04 5.47 6.66
CA HIS A 158 9.79 4.99 5.52
C HIS A 158 9.37 5.73 4.26
N ALA A 159 10.24 5.74 3.26
CA ALA A 159 9.96 6.33 1.97
C ALA A 159 9.70 5.20 0.97
N ARG A 160 8.54 5.22 0.32
CA ARG A 160 8.15 4.23 -0.69
C ARG A 160 8.37 4.80 -2.08
N ALA A 161 8.90 3.99 -2.99
CA ALA A 161 9.07 4.40 -4.38
C ALA A 161 7.71 4.63 -5.04
N VAL A 162 7.58 5.73 -5.77
CA VAL A 162 6.40 6.06 -6.59
C VAL A 162 6.85 6.60 -7.93
N LEU A 163 5.96 6.60 -8.92
CA LEU A 163 6.09 7.43 -10.13
C LEU A 163 5.09 8.56 -10.05
N ARG A 164 5.51 9.75 -10.49
CA ARG A 164 4.63 10.90 -10.64
C ARG A 164 4.53 11.26 -12.11
N LYS A 165 3.33 11.65 -12.52
CA LYS A 165 3.09 12.23 -13.84
C LYS A 165 3.95 13.47 -14.05
N GLY A 166 4.45 13.64 -15.28
CA GLY A 166 5.23 14.81 -15.65
C GLY A 166 6.03 14.57 -16.93
N LEU A 167 7.17 13.89 -16.79
CA LEU A 167 8.06 13.56 -17.90
C LEU A 167 7.47 12.41 -18.73
N SER A 168 7.78 12.39 -20.02
CA SER A 168 7.65 11.17 -20.83
C SER A 168 8.60 10.07 -20.31
N ALA A 169 8.36 8.82 -20.71
CA ALA A 169 9.24 7.71 -20.33
C ALA A 169 10.69 7.91 -20.81
N GLU A 170 10.89 8.42 -22.03
CA GLU A 170 12.22 8.70 -22.58
C GLU A 170 12.97 9.75 -21.75
N GLU A 171 12.31 10.88 -21.46
CA GLU A 171 12.86 11.94 -20.63
C GLU A 171 13.13 11.45 -19.21
N TYR A 172 12.20 10.68 -18.62
CA TYR A 172 12.37 10.11 -17.29
C TYR A 172 13.60 9.21 -17.20
N ILE A 173 13.77 8.30 -18.17
CA ILE A 173 14.91 7.40 -18.24
C ILE A 173 16.21 8.21 -18.38
N ALA A 174 16.23 9.22 -19.26
CA ALA A 174 17.41 10.05 -19.50
C ALA A 174 17.82 10.88 -18.26
N THR A 175 16.84 11.41 -17.53
CA THR A 175 17.06 12.27 -16.35
C THR A 175 17.38 11.48 -15.09
N HIS A 176 16.65 10.40 -14.84
CA HIS A 176 16.62 9.78 -13.50
C HIS A 176 17.32 8.43 -13.42
N ILE A 177 17.44 7.71 -14.54
CA ILE A 177 18.01 6.36 -14.53
C ILE A 177 19.49 6.41 -14.93
N ARG A 178 20.35 5.87 -14.05
CA ARG A 178 21.80 5.85 -14.29
C ARG A 178 22.13 5.14 -15.60
N LYS A 179 23.04 5.71 -16.40
CA LYS A 179 23.52 5.13 -17.68
C LYS A 179 23.91 3.65 -17.58
N LYS A 180 24.52 3.22 -16.47
CA LYS A 180 24.86 1.81 -16.20
C LYS A 180 23.63 0.90 -16.13
N VAL A 181 22.55 1.35 -15.50
CA VAL A 181 21.27 0.61 -15.40
C VAL A 181 20.61 0.52 -16.77
N VAL A 182 20.59 1.62 -17.54
CA VAL A 182 20.05 1.63 -18.91
C VAL A 182 20.84 0.70 -19.83
N LYS A 183 22.18 0.73 -19.78
CA LYS A 183 23.05 -0.17 -20.55
C LYS A 183 22.80 -1.63 -20.18
N GLU A 184 22.67 -1.92 -18.89
CA GLU A 184 22.37 -3.27 -18.42
C GLU A 184 21.00 -3.75 -18.88
N HIS A 185 19.97 -2.92 -18.77
CA HIS A 185 18.63 -3.21 -19.27
C HIS A 185 18.66 -3.55 -20.77
N ARG A 186 19.36 -2.74 -21.58
CA ARG A 186 19.54 -3.00 -23.03
C ARG A 186 20.25 -4.34 -23.27
N ARG A 187 21.30 -4.64 -22.51
CA ARG A 187 22.03 -5.91 -22.60
C ARG A 187 21.12 -7.10 -22.30
N LEU A 188 20.34 -7.03 -21.22
CA LEU A 188 19.42 -8.10 -20.82
C LEU A 188 18.31 -8.29 -21.85
N ARG A 189 17.74 -7.20 -22.38
CA ARG A 189 16.73 -7.25 -23.46
C ARG A 189 17.28 -7.89 -24.73
N ASN A 190 18.50 -7.55 -25.15
CA ASN A 190 19.13 -8.14 -26.33
C ASN A 190 19.41 -9.64 -26.13
N ARG A 191 19.95 -10.03 -24.98
CA ARG A 191 20.17 -11.45 -24.65
C ARG A 191 18.87 -12.24 -24.56
N LEU A 192 17.78 -11.60 -24.12
CA LEU A 192 16.47 -12.22 -24.11
C LEU A 192 15.95 -12.42 -25.55
N ALA A 193 16.18 -11.44 -26.44
CA ALA A 193 15.82 -11.53 -27.85
C ALA A 193 16.51 -12.67 -28.61
N GLU A 194 17.69 -13.11 -28.16
CA GLU A 194 18.37 -14.31 -28.68
C GLU A 194 17.57 -15.60 -28.44
N ARG A 195 16.61 -15.60 -27.48
CA ARG A 195 15.73 -16.75 -27.21
C ARG A 195 14.38 -16.68 -27.95
N GLY A 196 14.09 -15.56 -28.61
CA GLY A 196 12.83 -15.32 -29.31
C GLY A 196 12.35 -13.89 -29.15
N ALA A 197 11.28 -13.53 -29.87
CA ALA A 197 10.69 -12.21 -29.77
C ALA A 197 10.11 -11.96 -28.37
N ALA A 198 10.65 -10.97 -27.66
CA ALA A 198 10.15 -10.55 -26.36
C ALA A 198 9.02 -9.54 -26.53
N THR A 199 7.82 -9.85 -26.03
CA THR A 199 6.63 -8.98 -26.11
C THR A 199 6.12 -8.63 -24.72
N VAL A 200 5.53 -7.43 -24.60
CA VAL A 200 4.78 -7.03 -23.41
C VAL A 200 3.31 -6.97 -23.82
N ASP A 201 2.54 -7.92 -23.33
CA ASP A 201 1.10 -7.97 -23.55
C ASP A 201 0.40 -7.15 -22.47
N LEU A 202 -0.69 -6.48 -22.85
CA LEU A 202 -1.62 -5.85 -21.92
C LEU A 202 -2.94 -6.62 -21.95
N LEU A 203 -3.56 -6.84 -20.78
CA LEU A 203 -4.90 -7.41 -20.73
C LEU A 203 -5.89 -6.43 -21.39
N ALA A 204 -6.58 -6.89 -22.43
CA ALA A 204 -7.63 -6.11 -23.07
C ALA A 204 -8.90 -6.06 -22.20
N ALA A 205 -9.66 -4.97 -22.33
CA ALA A 205 -10.81 -4.67 -21.48
C ALA A 205 -11.96 -5.69 -21.62
N ASP A 206 -12.07 -6.37 -22.76
CA ASP A 206 -13.10 -7.34 -23.11
C ASP A 206 -12.64 -8.81 -23.00
N SER A 207 -11.40 -9.04 -22.54
CA SER A 207 -10.80 -10.38 -22.43
C SER A 207 -10.98 -10.99 -21.05
N ASP A 208 -11.03 -12.32 -20.96
CA ASP A 208 -11.09 -13.03 -19.68
C ASP A 208 -9.80 -12.83 -18.84
N PRO A 209 -9.89 -12.29 -17.60
CA PRO A 209 -8.74 -12.14 -16.72
C PRO A 209 -8.28 -13.48 -16.11
N GLY A 210 -9.09 -14.55 -16.17
CA GLY A 210 -8.82 -15.85 -15.56
C GLY A 210 -7.42 -16.40 -15.85
N PRO A 211 -7.05 -16.60 -17.15
CA PRO A 211 -5.73 -17.10 -17.52
C PRO A 211 -4.56 -16.22 -17.02
N TRP A 212 -4.75 -14.91 -16.95
CA TRP A 212 -3.73 -13.97 -16.45
C TRP A 212 -3.54 -14.08 -14.94
N ILE A 213 -4.64 -14.29 -14.20
CA ILE A 213 -4.62 -14.56 -12.76
C ILE A 213 -3.92 -15.88 -12.49
N ASP A 214 -4.20 -16.92 -13.29
CA ASP A 214 -3.57 -18.23 -13.17
C ASP A 214 -2.06 -18.15 -13.44
N ASP A 215 -1.64 -17.42 -14.47
CA ASP A 215 -0.23 -17.13 -14.75
C ASP A 215 0.44 -16.42 -13.57
N LEU A 216 -0.20 -15.37 -13.02
CA LEU A 216 0.33 -14.63 -11.88
C LEU A 216 0.56 -15.56 -10.68
N PHE A 217 -0.43 -16.38 -10.33
CA PHE A 217 -0.36 -17.28 -9.18
C PHE A 217 0.67 -18.39 -9.39
N ARG A 218 0.77 -18.95 -10.61
CA ARG A 218 1.82 -19.91 -10.97
C ARG A 218 3.21 -19.31 -10.76
N LEU A 219 3.46 -18.10 -11.26
CA LEU A 219 4.73 -17.40 -11.09
C LEU A 219 5.03 -17.05 -9.63
N GLU A 220 4.03 -16.63 -8.85
CA GLU A 220 4.24 -16.37 -7.42
C GLU A 220 4.62 -17.63 -6.65
N MET A 221 3.99 -18.76 -6.96
CA MET A 221 4.23 -20.05 -6.30
C MET A 221 5.57 -20.68 -6.67
N SER A 222 6.00 -20.59 -7.93
CA SER A 222 7.30 -21.14 -8.36
C SER A 222 8.48 -20.28 -7.89
N GLY A 223 8.25 -19.00 -7.60
CA GLY A 223 9.29 -18.06 -7.20
C GLY A 223 9.52 -17.91 -5.69
N TRP A 224 10.23 -16.85 -5.35
CA TRP A 224 10.61 -16.49 -3.98
C TRP A 224 9.43 -16.37 -3.02
N LYS A 225 8.26 -15.91 -3.51
CA LYS A 225 7.06 -15.75 -2.69
C LYS A 225 6.49 -17.10 -2.23
N GLY A 226 6.54 -18.11 -3.09
CA GLY A 226 6.17 -19.48 -2.73
C GLY A 226 7.09 -20.03 -1.65
N ARG A 227 8.41 -19.85 -1.79
CA ARG A 227 9.40 -20.27 -0.78
C ARG A 227 9.22 -19.58 0.57
N ASP A 228 8.91 -18.28 0.56
CA ASP A 228 8.69 -17.48 1.77
C ASP A 228 7.28 -17.70 2.38
N GLY A 229 6.41 -18.49 1.74
CA GLY A 229 5.04 -18.76 2.19
C GLY A 229 4.09 -17.55 2.10
N VAL A 230 4.45 -16.55 1.27
CA VAL A 230 3.69 -15.30 1.09
C VAL A 230 3.04 -15.17 -0.29
N ALA A 231 3.12 -16.21 -1.12
CA ALA A 231 2.42 -16.27 -2.39
C ALA A 231 0.89 -16.24 -2.18
N ALA A 232 0.15 -15.63 -3.12
CA ALA A 232 -1.31 -15.59 -3.04
C ALA A 232 -1.92 -17.00 -3.00
N ALA A 233 -1.37 -17.93 -3.79
CA ALA A 233 -1.81 -19.31 -3.86
C ALA A 233 -1.17 -20.23 -2.79
N ALA A 234 -0.51 -19.67 -1.76
CA ALA A 234 0.07 -20.47 -0.69
C ALA A 234 -0.99 -21.15 0.19
N ASN A 235 -2.23 -20.62 0.22
CA ASN A 235 -3.38 -21.27 0.83
C ASN A 235 -4.68 -20.88 0.10
N ASN A 236 -5.70 -21.73 0.22
CA ASN A 236 -6.96 -21.63 -0.52
C ASN A 236 -7.71 -20.30 -0.29
N ASP A 237 -7.80 -19.83 0.96
CA ASP A 237 -8.55 -18.60 1.26
C ASP A 237 -7.83 -17.34 0.77
N THR A 238 -6.50 -17.35 0.81
CA THR A 238 -5.69 -16.25 0.24
C THR A 238 -5.84 -16.22 -1.28
N GLU A 239 -5.81 -17.38 -1.95
CA GLU A 239 -6.01 -17.45 -3.39
C GLU A 239 -7.41 -16.94 -3.77
N ARG A 240 -8.46 -17.45 -3.11
CA ARG A 240 -9.86 -17.04 -3.33
C ARG A 240 -10.04 -15.54 -3.13
N CYS A 241 -9.42 -14.98 -2.08
CA CYS A 241 -9.43 -13.54 -1.82
C CYS A 241 -8.80 -12.74 -2.96
N PHE A 242 -7.54 -13.03 -3.35
CA PHE A 242 -6.88 -12.30 -4.43
C PHE A 242 -7.57 -12.48 -5.78
N ARG A 243 -8.05 -13.69 -6.09
CA ARG A 243 -8.78 -13.97 -7.33
C ARG A 243 -10.07 -13.14 -7.39
N ALA A 244 -10.86 -13.14 -6.32
CA ALA A 244 -12.09 -12.33 -6.26
C ALA A 244 -11.80 -10.83 -6.43
N ILE A 245 -10.72 -10.32 -5.82
CA ILE A 245 -10.29 -8.91 -5.97
C ILE A 245 -9.91 -8.61 -7.41
N LEU A 246 -9.09 -9.45 -8.05
CA LEU A 246 -8.63 -9.21 -9.43
C LEU A 246 -9.78 -9.30 -10.43
N VAL A 247 -10.65 -10.31 -10.32
CA VAL A 247 -11.85 -10.42 -11.17
C VAL A 247 -12.76 -9.20 -11.02
N GLU A 248 -13.01 -8.76 -9.79
CA GLU A 248 -13.86 -7.60 -9.54
C GLU A 248 -13.21 -6.28 -9.99
N ALA A 249 -11.88 -6.14 -9.85
CA ALA A 249 -11.14 -5.01 -10.39
C ALA A 249 -11.26 -4.95 -11.92
N HIS A 250 -11.16 -6.09 -12.62
CA HIS A 250 -11.35 -6.17 -14.06
C HIS A 250 -12.78 -5.82 -14.47
N ARG A 251 -13.79 -6.38 -13.80
CA ARG A 251 -15.21 -6.06 -14.03
C ARG A 251 -15.51 -4.56 -13.89
N ARG A 252 -14.77 -3.87 -13.01
CA ARG A 252 -14.87 -2.42 -12.80
C ARG A 252 -14.08 -1.59 -13.82
N GLY A 253 -13.33 -2.21 -14.73
CA GLY A 253 -12.44 -1.51 -15.66
C GLY A 253 -11.22 -0.89 -14.97
N ARG A 254 -10.81 -1.43 -13.80
CA ARG A 254 -9.77 -0.87 -12.94
C ARG A 254 -8.53 -1.76 -12.84
N LEU A 255 -8.51 -2.91 -13.51
CA LEU A 255 -7.36 -3.82 -13.53
C LEU A 255 -6.55 -3.64 -14.81
N GLU A 256 -5.26 -3.43 -14.64
CA GLU A 256 -4.26 -3.53 -15.70
C GLU A 256 -3.37 -4.74 -15.39
N PHE A 257 -3.20 -5.61 -16.37
CA PHE A 257 -2.13 -6.60 -16.35
C PHE A 257 -1.13 -6.28 -17.45
N HIS A 258 0.15 -6.33 -17.09
CA HIS A 258 1.26 -6.31 -18.03
C HIS A 258 2.00 -7.63 -17.92
N ARG A 259 2.27 -8.28 -19.06
CA ARG A 259 2.90 -9.60 -19.10
C ARG A 259 4.03 -9.62 -20.10
N LEU A 260 5.25 -9.87 -19.62
CA LEU A 260 6.42 -10.08 -20.48
C LEU A 260 6.47 -11.54 -20.91
N ARG A 261 6.53 -11.78 -22.23
CA ARG A 261 6.64 -13.11 -22.82
C ARG A 261 7.83 -13.23 -23.76
N VAL A 262 8.28 -14.46 -23.96
CA VAL A 262 9.11 -14.87 -25.09
C VAL A 262 8.49 -16.10 -25.72
N GLY A 263 7.96 -15.96 -26.93
CA GLY A 263 7.13 -17.01 -27.54
C GLY A 263 5.93 -17.33 -26.64
N ASP A 264 5.85 -18.59 -26.19
CA ASP A 264 4.78 -19.05 -25.30
C ASP A 264 5.06 -18.90 -23.80
N ASP A 265 6.31 -18.64 -23.44
CA ASP A 265 6.72 -18.56 -22.05
C ASP A 265 6.38 -17.20 -21.45
N VAL A 266 5.72 -17.23 -20.30
CA VAL A 266 5.43 -16.05 -19.49
C VAL A 266 6.52 -15.84 -18.46
N LEU A 267 7.29 -14.77 -18.63
CA LEU A 267 8.50 -14.50 -17.84
C LEU A 267 8.25 -13.61 -16.65
N SER A 268 7.37 -12.62 -16.77
CA SER A 268 6.94 -11.79 -15.66
C SER A 268 5.54 -11.23 -15.88
N LEU A 269 4.86 -10.94 -14.79
CA LEU A 269 3.50 -10.43 -14.78
C LEU A 269 3.33 -9.42 -13.66
N LEU A 270 2.77 -8.25 -14.00
CA LEU A 270 2.49 -7.14 -13.11
C LEU A 270 0.98 -6.87 -13.11
N ALA A 271 0.39 -6.89 -11.93
CA ALA A 271 -0.99 -6.55 -11.64
C ALA A 271 -1.06 -5.14 -11.06
N VAL A 272 -1.78 -4.23 -11.72
CA VAL A 272 -1.99 -2.86 -11.27
C VAL A 272 -3.49 -2.61 -11.13
N ILE A 273 -3.89 -1.98 -10.03
CA ILE A 273 -5.28 -1.57 -9.81
C ILE A 273 -5.34 -0.05 -9.74
N THR A 274 -6.23 0.56 -10.52
CA THR A 274 -6.40 2.03 -10.56
C THR A 274 -7.52 2.49 -9.63
N ALA A 275 -7.43 3.72 -9.11
CA ALA A 275 -8.45 4.38 -8.30
C ALA A 275 -8.25 5.91 -8.37
N GLY A 276 -9.24 6.63 -8.91
CA GLY A 276 -9.06 8.05 -9.22
C GLY A 276 -7.81 8.27 -10.08
N GLY A 277 -6.99 9.25 -9.74
CA GLY A 277 -5.70 9.50 -10.42
C GLY A 277 -4.53 8.61 -9.95
N THR A 278 -4.77 7.55 -9.17
CA THR A 278 -3.70 6.70 -8.61
C THR A 278 -3.75 5.28 -9.15
N ALA A 279 -2.59 4.72 -9.51
CA ALA A 279 -2.40 3.32 -9.85
C ALA A 279 -1.59 2.62 -8.74
N PHE A 280 -2.02 1.43 -8.32
CA PHE A 280 -1.40 0.65 -7.25
C PHE A 280 -0.83 -0.65 -7.84
N GLN A 281 0.49 -0.81 -7.84
CA GLN A 281 1.14 -2.06 -8.27
C GLN A 281 0.94 -3.15 -7.21
N LEU A 282 -0.20 -3.83 -7.28
CA LEU A 282 -0.61 -4.80 -6.27
C LEU A 282 0.37 -5.97 -6.18
N LYS A 283 0.75 -6.54 -7.32
CA LYS A 283 1.59 -7.74 -7.39
C LYS A 283 2.46 -7.72 -8.63
N ILE A 284 3.73 -8.07 -8.44
CA ILE A 284 4.64 -8.48 -9.51
C ILE A 284 5.19 -9.87 -9.21
N ALA A 285 5.27 -10.70 -10.23
CA ALA A 285 5.86 -12.03 -10.18
C ALA A 285 6.71 -12.27 -11.44
N TYR A 286 7.71 -13.15 -11.33
CA TYR A 286 8.53 -13.53 -12.46
C TYR A 286 8.96 -14.98 -12.34
N ASP A 287 9.26 -15.59 -13.49
CA ASP A 287 9.80 -16.93 -13.57
C ASP A 287 11.29 -16.91 -13.23
N GLU A 288 11.65 -17.56 -12.15
CA GLU A 288 13.04 -17.60 -11.68
C GLU A 288 13.98 -18.37 -12.60
N ALA A 289 13.46 -19.27 -13.45
CA ALA A 289 14.26 -19.90 -14.50
C ALA A 289 14.85 -18.85 -15.46
N TYR A 290 14.17 -17.71 -15.60
CA TYR A 290 14.60 -16.56 -16.40
C TYR A 290 15.24 -15.45 -15.54
N GLY A 291 15.54 -15.70 -14.27
CA GLY A 291 16.09 -14.70 -13.33
C GLY A 291 17.36 -14.01 -13.82
N ALA A 292 18.20 -14.72 -14.60
CA ALA A 292 19.41 -14.16 -15.21
C ALA A 292 19.15 -12.99 -16.19
N PHE A 293 17.91 -12.83 -16.66
CA PHE A 293 17.45 -11.73 -17.54
C PHE A 293 16.78 -10.59 -16.78
N SER A 294 16.61 -10.73 -15.46
CA SER A 294 15.84 -9.81 -14.60
C SER A 294 14.45 -9.45 -15.16
N PRO A 295 13.53 -10.41 -15.38
CA PRO A 295 12.26 -10.17 -16.07
C PRO A 295 11.38 -9.11 -15.40
N GLY A 296 11.42 -9.02 -14.07
CA GLY A 296 10.73 -7.96 -13.33
C GLY A 296 11.24 -6.55 -13.67
N VAL A 297 12.56 -6.37 -13.77
CA VAL A 297 13.16 -5.08 -14.18
C VAL A 297 12.80 -4.75 -15.63
N LEU A 298 12.81 -5.76 -16.50
CA LEU A 298 12.43 -5.57 -17.91
C LEU A 298 10.99 -5.07 -18.03
N LEU A 299 10.07 -5.69 -17.28
CA LEU A 299 8.66 -5.32 -17.28
C LEU A 299 8.41 -3.94 -16.66
N GLU A 300 9.06 -3.61 -15.54
CA GLU A 300 8.93 -2.28 -14.91
C GLU A 300 9.47 -1.15 -15.80
N MET A 301 10.56 -1.39 -16.52
CA MET A 301 11.09 -0.43 -17.49
C MET A 301 10.14 -0.23 -18.67
N ALA A 302 9.50 -1.30 -19.16
CA ALA A 302 8.47 -1.19 -20.20
C ALA A 302 7.18 -0.53 -19.69
N TYR A 303 6.84 -0.74 -18.41
CA TYR A 303 5.68 -0.11 -17.78
C TYR A 303 5.80 1.42 -17.71
N LEU A 304 7.01 1.99 -17.74
CA LEU A 304 7.21 3.45 -17.81
C LEU A 304 6.49 4.07 -19.01
N ASP A 305 6.55 3.43 -20.18
CA ASP A 305 5.88 3.90 -21.39
C ASP A 305 4.36 3.99 -21.21
N HIS A 306 3.78 3.07 -20.44
CA HIS A 306 2.34 3.06 -20.13
C HIS A 306 1.98 4.10 -19.06
N ALA A 307 2.69 4.09 -17.93
CA ALA A 307 2.39 4.95 -16.79
C ALA A 307 2.62 6.44 -17.06
N LEU A 308 3.61 6.77 -17.89
CA LEU A 308 3.99 8.15 -18.22
C LEU A 308 3.42 8.62 -19.57
N ALA A 309 2.57 7.82 -20.22
CA ALA A 309 1.86 8.23 -21.42
C ALA A 309 0.89 9.40 -21.13
N PRO A 310 0.55 10.21 -22.15
CA PRO A 310 -0.57 11.14 -22.05
C PRO A 310 -1.85 10.42 -21.61
N GLY A 311 -2.50 10.93 -20.57
CA GLY A 311 -3.69 10.29 -19.97
C GLY A 311 -3.38 9.22 -18.90
N GLY A 312 -2.11 8.91 -18.65
CA GLY A 312 -1.69 8.05 -17.54
C GLY A 312 -2.02 8.61 -16.16
N PRO A 313 -1.86 7.78 -15.09
CA PRO A 313 -2.19 8.16 -13.72
C PRO A 313 -1.32 9.32 -13.22
N ASP A 314 -1.86 10.10 -12.27
CA ASP A 314 -1.12 11.19 -11.63
C ASP A 314 -0.05 10.65 -10.66
N LEU A 315 -0.31 9.48 -10.07
CA LEU A 315 0.59 8.77 -9.16
C LEU A 315 0.55 7.26 -9.43
N VAL A 316 1.71 6.61 -9.49
CA VAL A 316 1.82 5.15 -9.36
C VAL A 316 2.48 4.82 -8.02
N ASP A 317 1.75 4.15 -7.13
CA ASP A 317 2.28 3.59 -5.89
C ASP A 317 2.80 2.17 -6.14
N SER A 318 4.12 1.97 -5.95
CA SER A 318 4.74 0.64 -6.09
C SER A 318 4.21 -0.39 -5.10
N CYS A 319 3.54 0.06 -4.03
CA CYS A 319 3.10 -0.75 -2.90
C CYS A 319 4.24 -1.55 -2.22
N ALA A 320 5.49 -1.28 -2.60
CA ALA A 320 6.64 -2.05 -2.19
C ALA A 320 7.07 -1.68 -0.77
N ARG A 321 7.73 -2.62 -0.11
CA ARG A 321 8.48 -2.32 1.13
C ARG A 321 9.61 -1.34 0.82
N ALA A 322 9.97 -0.52 1.81
CA ALA A 322 11.13 0.36 1.71
C ALA A 322 12.43 -0.42 1.43
N GLY A 323 13.33 0.15 0.63
CA GLY A 323 14.59 -0.49 0.28
C GLY A 323 14.41 -1.63 -0.73
N HIS A 324 13.33 -1.62 -1.53
CA HIS A 324 13.09 -2.70 -2.47
C HIS A 324 14.11 -2.62 -3.62
N PRO A 325 14.98 -3.64 -3.79
CA PRO A 325 16.23 -3.51 -4.53
C PRO A 325 16.06 -3.25 -6.04
N MET A 326 14.90 -3.61 -6.59
CA MET A 326 14.54 -3.37 -7.99
C MET A 326 13.99 -1.96 -8.18
N ILE A 327 12.79 -1.68 -7.65
CA ILE A 327 12.03 -0.46 -7.92
C ILE A 327 12.74 0.81 -7.43
N ASP A 328 13.50 0.76 -6.32
CA ASP A 328 14.22 1.93 -5.79
C ASP A 328 15.32 2.43 -6.74
N ARG A 329 15.76 1.59 -7.69
CA ARG A 329 16.77 1.94 -8.71
C ARG A 329 16.16 2.52 -9.98
N ILE A 330 14.88 2.26 -10.23
CA ILE A 330 14.17 2.67 -11.44
C ILE A 330 13.38 3.95 -11.15
N TRP A 331 12.68 3.98 -10.02
CA TRP A 331 11.81 5.09 -9.65
C TRP A 331 12.52 5.98 -8.63
N VAL A 332 12.54 7.29 -8.86
CA VAL A 332 13.26 8.25 -7.98
C VAL A 332 12.36 8.95 -6.98
N ASP A 333 11.07 9.12 -7.28
CA ASP A 333 10.15 9.81 -6.39
C ASP A 333 9.83 8.97 -5.16
N ARG A 334 9.62 9.65 -4.04
CA ARG A 334 9.39 9.00 -2.76
C ARG A 334 8.13 9.53 -2.08
N LEU A 335 7.28 8.60 -1.67
CA LEU A 335 6.09 8.86 -0.86
C LEU A 335 6.42 8.54 0.60
N PRO A 336 6.43 9.53 1.51
CA PRO A 336 6.65 9.28 2.93
C PRO A 336 5.45 8.56 3.55
N VAL A 337 5.70 7.39 4.13
CA VAL A 337 4.69 6.56 4.79
C VAL A 337 5.03 6.38 6.26
N VAL A 338 4.07 6.71 7.12
CA VAL A 338 4.22 6.74 8.57
C VAL A 338 3.32 5.74 9.29
N SER A 339 3.66 5.47 10.54
CA SER A 339 2.78 4.82 11.49
C SER A 339 2.71 5.66 12.76
N LEU A 340 1.51 5.93 13.25
CA LEU A 340 1.25 6.78 14.40
C LEU A 340 0.76 5.97 15.59
N ALA A 341 1.15 6.37 16.79
CA ALA A 341 0.52 5.98 18.04
C ALA A 341 -0.16 7.21 18.65
N VAL A 342 -1.47 7.10 18.87
CA VAL A 342 -2.35 8.18 19.29
C VAL A 342 -3.05 7.80 20.60
N PRO A 343 -3.05 8.64 21.64
CA PRO A 343 -3.69 8.32 22.90
C PRO A 343 -5.22 8.49 22.83
N PHE A 344 -5.96 7.72 23.64
CA PHE A 344 -7.42 7.88 23.83
C PHE A 344 -7.78 8.99 24.83
N ASP A 345 -6.96 10.04 24.92
CA ASP A 345 -7.18 11.20 25.79
C ASP A 345 -7.28 10.90 27.31
N ARG A 346 -6.57 9.88 27.80
CA ARG A 346 -6.44 9.58 29.24
C ARG A 346 -5.01 9.73 29.69
N TRP A 347 -4.78 10.08 30.96
CA TRP A 347 -3.43 10.26 31.50
C TRP A 347 -2.55 9.01 31.27
N SER A 348 -3.09 7.81 31.52
CA SER A 348 -2.36 6.53 31.33
C SER A 348 -2.02 6.26 29.86
N SER A 349 -2.94 6.60 28.96
CA SER A 349 -2.77 6.49 27.51
C SER A 349 -1.73 7.48 26.98
N ARG A 350 -1.80 8.75 27.43
CA ARG A 350 -0.83 9.81 27.12
C ARG A 350 0.57 9.41 27.61
N LEU A 351 0.67 8.87 28.83
CA LEU A 351 1.93 8.37 29.40
C LEU A 351 2.48 7.20 28.59
N ALA A 352 1.65 6.22 28.23
CA ALA A 352 2.07 5.08 27.42
C ALA A 352 2.66 5.51 26.08
N VAL A 353 2.00 6.43 25.36
CA VAL A 353 2.50 6.95 24.07
C VAL A 353 3.82 7.72 24.26
N ARG A 354 3.93 8.59 25.27
CA ARG A 354 5.17 9.34 25.56
C ARG A 354 6.33 8.41 25.95
N ALA A 355 6.08 7.45 26.82
CA ALA A 355 7.08 6.48 27.28
C ALA A 355 7.58 5.62 26.13
N GLN A 356 6.69 5.15 25.25
CA GLN A 356 7.08 4.46 24.04
C GLN A 356 7.98 5.34 23.18
N GLY A 357 7.58 6.58 22.88
CA GLY A 357 8.36 7.55 22.10
C GLY A 357 9.79 7.76 22.65
N LEU A 358 9.91 7.97 23.96
CA LEU A 358 11.20 8.10 24.64
C LEU A 358 12.07 6.85 24.48
N ALA A 359 11.48 5.67 24.68
CA ALA A 359 12.18 4.40 24.52
C ALA A 359 12.73 4.19 23.10
N ARG A 360 12.01 4.57 22.03
CA ARG A 360 12.60 4.49 20.66
C ARG A 360 13.75 5.46 20.50
N ARG A 361 13.63 6.71 20.98
CA ARG A 361 14.70 7.71 20.84
C ARG A 361 15.98 7.25 21.53
N VAL A 362 15.86 6.64 22.71
CA VAL A 362 17.01 6.04 23.42
C VAL A 362 17.62 4.88 22.62
N ARG A 363 16.80 3.95 22.11
CA ARG A 363 17.30 2.83 21.28
C ARG A 363 17.96 3.29 19.99
N ALA A 364 17.40 4.30 19.32
CA ALA A 364 17.96 4.87 18.10
C ALA A 364 19.33 5.53 18.35
N ARG A 365 19.48 6.28 19.46
CA ARG A 365 20.77 6.84 19.88
C ARG A 365 21.80 5.74 20.21
N GLY A 366 21.37 4.66 20.87
CA GLY A 366 22.23 3.50 21.14
C GLY A 366 22.72 2.83 19.86
N LYS A 367 21.84 2.64 18.86
CA LYS A 367 22.22 2.10 17.54
C LYS A 367 23.16 3.04 16.76
N ALA A 368 22.90 4.34 16.75
CA ALA A 368 23.76 5.33 16.08
C ALA A 368 25.16 5.39 16.70
N ARG A 369 25.28 5.19 18.02
CA ARG A 369 26.56 5.16 18.74
C ARG A 369 27.34 3.84 18.55
N ALA A 370 26.66 2.77 18.12
CA ALA A 370 27.25 1.44 17.91
C ALA A 370 27.65 1.17 16.45
N GLN A 371 27.32 2.05 15.50
CA GLN A 371 27.87 1.99 14.14
C GLN A 371 29.24 2.68 14.13
N PRO A 372 30.35 1.98 13.85
CA PRO A 372 31.63 2.64 13.64
C PRO A 372 31.52 3.60 12.43
N PRO A 373 32.27 4.71 12.41
CA PRO A 373 32.28 5.61 11.27
C PRO A 373 32.64 4.81 10.02
N VAL A 374 31.87 5.00 8.95
CA VAL A 374 32.20 4.48 7.62
C VAL A 374 33.51 5.15 7.23
N THR A 375 34.62 4.42 7.35
CA THR A 375 35.87 4.78 6.70
C THR A 375 35.61 4.74 5.21
N LEU A 376 35.47 5.92 4.60
CA LEU A 376 35.61 6.08 3.16
C LEU A 376 37.02 5.63 2.82
N ASP A 377 37.14 4.44 2.26
CA ASP A 377 38.40 3.95 1.72
C ASP A 377 38.82 4.89 0.59
N ARG A 378 40.00 5.48 0.74
CA ARG A 378 40.54 6.54 -0.12
C ARG A 378 41.50 5.98 -1.17
N SER A 379 41.37 4.69 -1.51
CA SER A 379 42.34 3.96 -2.34
C SER A 379 41.82 3.48 -3.70
N GLU A 380 40.84 4.16 -4.32
CA GLU A 380 40.51 3.94 -5.75
C GLU A 380 40.59 5.26 -6.54
N MET A 381 41.67 5.99 -6.30
CA MET A 381 42.06 7.13 -7.12
C MET A 381 43.57 7.01 -7.36
N ASP A 382 43.94 5.99 -8.13
CA ASP A 382 45.17 5.91 -8.93
C ASP A 382 45.22 4.53 -9.61
N THR A 383 44.78 4.49 -10.87
CA THR A 383 45.49 3.78 -11.97
C THR A 383 44.90 4.27 -13.29
N ASP A 384 45.70 5.09 -13.96
CA ASP A 384 45.58 5.57 -15.33
C ASP A 384 45.60 4.45 -16.39
N SER A 385 45.17 4.85 -17.59
CA SER A 385 45.47 4.32 -18.95
C SER A 385 44.40 3.49 -19.64
#